data_AF-A0A1H3TE60-F1
#
_entry.id   AF-A0A1H3TE60-F1
#
_cell.length_a   1.000
_cell.length_b   1.000
_cell.length_c   1.000
_cell.angle_alpha   90.00
_cell.angle_beta   90.00
_cell.angle_gamma   90.00
#
_symmetry.space_group_name_H-M   'P 1'
#
loop_
_entity.id
_entity.type
_entity.pdbx_description
1 polymer ?
#
loop_
_entity_poly.entity_id
_entity_poly.type
_entity_poly.pdbx_seq_one_letter_code
_entity_poly.pdbx_strand_id
1 'polypeptide(L)'
;MNRAATALPLLAALTLVGCVAQPAVDHTSPPATTVTPTFAASPNPTPPSDDAMIIPVPEASGDSKSSAIVAAEKVVATFGQPTLDAETWMNNLYPLMSQAGAKAHEGTDPAKVPVHNVTGTGRILDGSTDVALIVQVPTDAGPYNVSLSRAGTGAPWLADRIRPAQS
;
A
#
# COMPACT_ATOMS: atom_id res chain seq x y z
N MET A 1 11.00 24.94 -48.40
CA MET A 1 11.50 26.07 -47.57
C MET A 1 11.15 25.79 -46.11
N ASN A 2 11.94 25.97 -45.06
CA ASN A 2 13.38 26.00 -44.83
C ASN A 2 13.54 25.88 -43.28
N ARG A 3 14.29 24.87 -42.80
CA ARG A 3 15.25 24.83 -41.66
C ARG A 3 14.82 25.41 -40.27
N ALA A 4 15.14 24.82 -39.13
CA ALA A 4 16.39 24.16 -38.76
C ALA A 4 16.21 23.19 -37.58
N ALA A 5 16.94 22.07 -37.65
CA ALA A 5 17.24 21.18 -36.53
C ALA A 5 18.60 21.56 -35.95
N THR A 6 18.72 21.57 -34.63
CA THR A 6 20.01 21.71 -33.93
C THR A 6 20.13 20.58 -32.91
N ALA A 7 20.96 19.59 -33.29
CA ALA A 7 21.43 18.53 -32.43
C ALA A 7 22.63 19.04 -31.62
N LEU A 8 22.66 18.75 -30.31
CA LEU A 8 23.84 18.91 -29.46
C LEU A 8 24.22 17.51 -28.94
N PRO A 9 25.40 16.97 -29.30
CA PRO A 9 25.95 15.80 -28.64
C PRO A 9 26.82 16.26 -27.46
N LEU A 10 26.51 15.81 -26.25
CA LEU A 10 27.42 15.92 -25.12
C LEU A 10 27.83 14.51 -24.68
N LEU A 11 29.01 14.08 -25.16
CA LEU A 11 29.74 12.96 -24.59
C LEU A 11 30.29 13.39 -23.23
N ALA A 12 29.94 12.68 -22.16
CA ALA A 12 30.66 12.69 -20.91
C ALA A 12 30.87 11.24 -20.45
N ALA A 13 32.05 10.70 -20.74
CA ALA A 13 32.56 9.48 -20.13
C ALA A 13 33.12 9.85 -18.74
N LEU A 14 32.50 9.37 -17.67
CA LEU A 14 33.08 9.40 -16.32
C LEU A 14 33.32 7.96 -15.83
N THR A 15 34.59 7.72 -15.53
CA THR A 15 35.19 6.46 -15.08
C THR A 15 34.98 6.21 -13.58
N LEU A 16 34.79 4.93 -13.23
CA LEU A 16 35.05 4.22 -11.97
C LEU A 16 35.43 5.04 -10.72
N VAL A 17 34.63 4.93 -9.65
CA VAL A 17 35.11 4.79 -8.25
C VAL A 17 34.14 3.91 -7.48
N GLY A 18 34.62 2.76 -6.98
CA GLY A 18 33.92 1.93 -6.01
C GLY A 18 34.09 2.48 -4.59
N CYS A 19 33.03 2.43 -3.79
CA CYS A 19 33.12 2.70 -2.36
C CYS A 19 33.19 1.38 -1.58
N VAL A 20 34.30 1.29 -0.84
CA VAL A 20 34.81 0.18 -0.06
C VAL A 20 34.07 0.04 1.26
N ALA A 21 34.09 -1.17 1.81
CA ALA A 21 33.58 -1.52 3.13
C ALA A 21 34.20 -0.65 4.25
N GLN A 22 33.37 -0.28 5.22
CA GLN A 22 33.71 0.58 6.34
C GLN A 22 34.63 -0.14 7.35
N PRO A 23 35.68 0.51 7.86
CA PRO A 23 36.56 -0.08 8.87
C PRO A 23 35.86 -0.21 10.22
N ALA A 24 36.08 -1.37 10.86
CA ALA A 24 35.74 -1.61 12.24
C ALA A 24 36.56 -0.68 13.14
N VAL A 25 35.90 0.03 14.04
CA VAL A 25 36.58 0.80 15.09
C VAL A 25 37.13 -0.17 16.12
N ASP A 26 38.45 -0.15 16.31
CA ASP A 26 39.13 -0.85 17.40
C ASP A 26 38.65 -0.27 18.73
N HIS A 27 37.94 -1.08 19.50
CA HIS A 27 37.66 -0.80 20.90
C HIS A 27 38.75 -1.43 21.76
N THR A 28 39.68 -0.59 22.23
CA THR A 28 40.65 -0.90 23.27
C THR A 28 39.95 -1.52 24.48
N SER A 29 40.20 -2.82 24.73
CA SER A 29 39.73 -3.52 25.93
C SER A 29 40.53 -3.10 27.17
N PRO A 30 39.89 -2.68 28.27
CA PRO A 30 40.56 -2.58 29.57
C PRO A 30 40.82 -3.99 30.14
N PRO A 31 41.80 -4.15 31.06
CA PRO A 31 42.13 -5.45 31.64
C PRO A 31 40.96 -6.03 32.45
N ALA A 32 40.77 -7.34 32.32
CA ALA A 32 39.74 -8.09 33.03
C ALA A 32 40.08 -8.24 34.52
N THR A 33 39.32 -7.58 35.38
CA THR A 33 39.28 -7.89 36.82
C THR A 33 38.29 -9.02 37.04
N THR A 34 38.75 -10.20 37.44
CA THR A 34 37.88 -11.32 37.80
C THR A 34 37.24 -11.04 39.16
N VAL A 35 36.02 -10.50 39.14
CA VAL A 35 35.11 -10.51 40.29
C VAL A 35 34.16 -11.69 40.13
N THR A 36 34.11 -12.59 41.10
CA THR A 36 33.13 -13.68 41.15
C THR A 36 31.79 -13.09 41.59
N PRO A 37 30.75 -13.04 40.74
CA PRO A 37 29.46 -12.53 41.18
C PRO A 37 28.77 -13.57 42.07
N THR A 38 28.46 -13.18 43.30
CA THR A 38 27.42 -13.85 44.10
C THR A 38 26.08 -13.53 43.48
N PHE A 39 25.44 -14.50 42.83
CA PHE A 39 24.09 -14.34 42.30
C PHE A 39 23.10 -14.35 43.46
N ALA A 40 22.57 -13.17 43.81
CA ALA A 40 21.33 -13.07 44.56
C ALA A 40 20.19 -13.59 43.68
N ALA A 41 19.34 -14.47 44.22
CA ALA A 41 18.17 -14.97 43.52
C ALA A 41 17.23 -13.80 43.16
N SER A 42 17.04 -13.54 41.87
CA SER A 42 16.02 -12.61 41.39
C SER A 42 14.64 -13.11 41.82
N PRO A 43 13.72 -12.21 42.25
CA PRO A 43 12.33 -12.58 42.39
C PRO A 43 11.83 -13.05 41.02
N ASN A 44 11.19 -14.22 41.00
CA ASN A 44 10.58 -14.77 39.79
C ASN A 44 9.56 -13.73 39.26
N PRO A 45 9.68 -13.24 38.02
CA PRO A 45 8.68 -12.33 37.48
C PRO A 45 7.33 -13.05 37.42
N THR A 46 6.30 -12.41 37.95
CA THR A 46 4.92 -12.90 37.79
C THR A 46 4.62 -12.97 36.29
N PRO A 47 4.14 -14.11 35.77
CA PRO A 47 3.71 -14.17 34.38
C PRO A 47 2.62 -13.11 34.14
N PRO A 48 2.61 -12.44 32.97
CA PRO A 48 1.56 -11.47 32.66
C PRO A 48 0.19 -12.16 32.76
N SER A 49 -0.75 -11.55 33.47
CA SER A 49 -2.15 -11.96 33.47
C SER A 49 -2.71 -11.78 32.05
N ASP A 50 -3.10 -12.89 31.42
CA ASP A 50 -3.70 -12.95 30.08
C ASP A 50 -5.21 -12.59 30.10
N ASP A 51 -5.59 -11.61 30.94
CA ASP A 51 -6.98 -11.15 31.13
C ASP A 51 -7.37 -10.06 30.10
N ALA A 52 -6.71 -10.02 28.94
CA ALA A 52 -7.04 -9.09 27.87
C ALA A 52 -8.31 -9.54 27.13
N MET A 53 -9.42 -8.84 27.36
CA MET A 53 -10.65 -9.05 26.59
C MET A 53 -10.45 -8.53 25.15
N ILE A 54 -10.50 -9.42 24.15
CA ILE A 54 -10.52 -9.01 22.74
C ILE A 54 -11.90 -8.42 22.45
N ILE A 55 -11.96 -7.10 22.31
CA ILE A 55 -13.16 -6.42 21.82
C ILE A 55 -13.23 -6.67 20.30
N PRO A 56 -14.29 -7.32 19.78
CA PRO A 56 -14.42 -7.57 18.35
C PRO A 56 -14.55 -6.24 17.59
N VAL A 57 -13.96 -6.19 16.39
CA VAL A 57 -14.13 -5.03 15.51
C VAL A 57 -15.61 -4.93 15.12
N PRO A 58 -16.23 -3.75 15.24
CA PRO A 58 -17.63 -3.57 14.87
C PRO A 58 -17.89 -3.91 13.41
N GLU A 59 -19.04 -4.52 13.14
CA GLU A 59 -19.53 -4.72 11.78
C GLU A 59 -19.77 -3.36 11.09
N ALA A 60 -19.62 -3.34 9.76
CA ALA A 60 -19.84 -2.12 8.99
C ALA A 60 -21.31 -1.66 9.09
N SER A 61 -21.52 -0.40 9.49
CA SER A 61 -22.84 0.24 9.47
C SER A 61 -23.34 0.47 8.03
N GLY A 62 -24.62 0.81 7.87
CA GLY A 62 -25.20 1.12 6.56
C GLY A 62 -24.49 2.28 5.84
N ASP A 63 -24.20 3.36 6.56
CA ASP A 63 -23.48 4.52 6.01
C ASP A 63 -22.03 4.18 5.66
N SER A 64 -21.39 3.34 6.47
CA SER A 64 -20.05 2.82 6.21
C SER A 64 -20.00 2.00 4.92
N LYS A 65 -20.96 1.09 4.73
CA LYS A 65 -21.14 0.31 3.49
C LYS A 65 -21.39 1.20 2.28
N SER A 66 -22.28 2.19 2.41
CA SER A 66 -22.60 3.13 1.33
C SER A 66 -21.38 3.97 0.90
N SER A 67 -20.65 4.55 1.87
CA SER A 67 -19.44 5.32 1.60
C SER A 67 -18.31 4.48 0.99
N ALA A 68 -18.19 3.22 1.39
CA ALA A 68 -17.25 2.28 0.80
C ALA A 68 -17.58 1.94 -0.65
N ILE A 69 -18.86 1.73 -0.99
CA ILE A 69 -19.29 1.47 -2.38
C ILE A 69 -18.87 2.65 -3.28
N VAL A 70 -19.18 3.88 -2.85
CA VAL A 70 -18.80 5.09 -3.59
C VAL A 70 -17.28 5.19 -3.77
N ALA A 71 -16.50 4.89 -2.72
CA ALA A 71 -15.04 4.89 -2.80
C ALA A 71 -14.51 3.83 -3.78
N ALA A 72 -15.03 2.61 -3.72
CA ALA A 72 -14.63 1.52 -4.61
C ALA A 72 -14.96 1.83 -6.08
N GLU A 73 -16.16 2.36 -6.36
CA GLU A 73 -16.56 2.75 -7.71
C GLU A 73 -15.65 3.86 -8.25
N LYS A 74 -15.33 4.87 -7.44
CA LYS A 74 -14.41 5.94 -7.81
C LYS A 74 -13.01 5.39 -8.11
N VAL A 75 -12.50 4.48 -7.28
CA VAL A 75 -11.20 3.82 -7.49
C VAL A 75 -11.20 3.07 -8.82
N VAL A 76 -12.21 2.25 -9.11
CA VAL A 76 -12.30 1.46 -10.34
C VAL A 76 -12.45 2.36 -11.58
N ALA A 77 -13.25 3.42 -11.49
CA ALA A 77 -13.39 4.39 -12.58
C ALA A 77 -12.08 5.15 -12.88
N THR A 78 -11.28 5.43 -11.84
CA THR A 78 -9.96 6.06 -11.99
C THR A 78 -8.92 5.06 -12.54
N PHE A 79 -8.99 3.81 -12.09
CA PHE A 79 -8.15 2.70 -12.55
C PHE A 79 -8.37 2.42 -14.05
N GLY A 80 -9.61 2.45 -14.52
CA GLY A 80 -10.01 2.21 -15.91
C GLY A 80 -9.88 3.40 -16.87
N GLN A 81 -8.78 4.15 -16.80
CA GLN A 81 -8.51 5.31 -17.67
C GLN A 81 -7.35 5.02 -18.66
N PRO A 82 -7.58 4.26 -19.75
CA PRO A 82 -6.51 3.76 -20.62
C PRO A 82 -5.93 4.81 -21.57
N THR A 83 -6.58 5.98 -21.69
CA THR A 83 -6.12 7.07 -22.56
C THR A 83 -5.14 8.01 -21.87
N LEU A 84 -4.98 7.90 -20.55
CA LEU A 84 -4.00 8.66 -19.78
C LEU A 84 -2.61 8.06 -19.93
N ASP A 85 -1.58 8.90 -19.88
CA ASP A 85 -0.21 8.45 -19.68
C ASP A 85 -0.03 7.88 -18.26
N ALA A 86 0.97 7.03 -18.08
CA ALA A 86 1.19 6.30 -16.83
C ALA A 86 1.42 7.22 -15.62
N GLU A 87 2.07 8.37 -15.78
CA GLU A 87 2.34 9.30 -14.69
C GLU A 87 1.06 10.01 -14.24
N THR A 88 0.30 10.57 -15.19
CA THR A 88 -0.99 11.21 -14.89
C THR A 88 -1.99 10.21 -14.30
N TRP A 89 -2.05 8.99 -14.86
CA TRP A 89 -2.89 7.92 -14.34
C TRP A 89 -2.56 7.56 -12.89
N MET A 90 -1.28 7.35 -12.59
CA MET A 90 -0.85 6.99 -11.23
C MET A 90 -1.07 8.15 -10.24
N ASN A 91 -0.83 9.38 -10.66
CA ASN A 91 -1.09 10.58 -9.85
C ASN A 91 -2.56 10.72 -9.46
N ASN A 92 -3.49 10.34 -10.35
CA ASN A 92 -4.91 10.32 -10.04
C ASN A 92 -5.30 9.19 -9.08
N LEU A 93 -4.58 8.06 -9.10
CA LEU A 93 -4.82 6.90 -8.23
C LEU A 93 -4.27 7.05 -6.81
N TYR A 94 -3.09 7.67 -6.63
CA TYR A 94 -2.45 7.84 -5.33
C TYR A 94 -3.39 8.33 -4.21
N PRO A 95 -4.22 9.38 -4.38
CA PRO A 95 -5.09 9.86 -3.31
C PRO A 95 -6.21 8.88 -2.92
N LEU A 96 -6.44 7.82 -3.71
CA LEU A 96 -7.49 6.82 -3.49
C LEU A 96 -6.93 5.49 -2.98
N MET A 97 -5.60 5.38 -2.81
CA MET A 97 -4.93 4.13 -2.48
C MET A 97 -4.24 4.19 -1.13
N SER A 98 -4.17 3.02 -0.48
CA SER A 98 -3.23 2.85 0.62
C SER A 98 -1.81 2.77 0.06
N GLN A 99 -0.80 2.87 0.91
CA GLN A 99 0.59 2.70 0.49
C GLN A 99 0.82 1.34 -0.20
N ALA A 100 0.16 0.29 0.30
CA ALA A 100 0.25 -1.04 -0.30
C ALA A 100 -0.44 -1.10 -1.68
N GLY A 101 -1.61 -0.48 -1.81
CA GLY A 101 -2.33 -0.37 -3.08
C GLY A 101 -1.52 0.39 -4.13
N ALA A 102 -0.98 1.55 -3.76
CA ALA A 102 -0.15 2.38 -4.63
C ALA A 102 1.05 1.60 -5.17
N LYS A 103 1.82 0.97 -4.28
CA LYS A 103 2.99 0.15 -4.64
C LYS A 103 2.64 -1.00 -5.59
N ALA A 104 1.45 -1.59 -5.45
CA ALA A 104 1.03 -2.71 -6.29
C ALA A 104 0.76 -2.31 -7.76
N HIS A 105 0.51 -1.04 -8.01
CA HIS A 105 0.14 -0.52 -9.33
C HIS A 105 1.20 0.41 -9.95
N GLU A 106 2.28 0.73 -9.24
CA GLU A 106 3.45 1.40 -9.79
C GLU A 106 3.95 0.71 -11.07
N GLY A 107 4.21 1.51 -12.12
CA GLY A 107 4.71 1.00 -13.40
C GLY A 107 3.67 0.27 -14.26
N THR A 108 2.39 0.26 -13.86
CA THR A 108 1.30 -0.24 -14.71
C THR A 108 1.16 0.62 -15.96
N ASP A 109 1.00 -0.02 -17.11
CA ASP A 109 0.62 0.64 -18.36
C ASP A 109 -0.92 0.78 -18.42
N PRO A 110 -1.48 2.01 -18.34
CA PRO A 110 -2.93 2.21 -18.29
C PRO A 110 -3.64 1.65 -19.53
N ALA A 111 -2.99 1.66 -20.70
CA ALA A 111 -3.56 1.15 -21.95
C ALA A 111 -3.78 -0.38 -21.93
N LYS A 112 -3.21 -1.09 -20.95
CA LYS A 112 -3.37 -2.54 -20.76
C LYS A 112 -4.37 -2.90 -19.65
N VAL A 113 -4.95 -1.91 -18.98
CA VAL A 113 -6.01 -2.14 -18.00
C VAL A 113 -7.28 -2.57 -18.74
N PRO A 114 -7.86 -3.76 -18.43
CA PRO A 114 -9.03 -4.24 -19.17
C PRO A 114 -10.31 -3.44 -18.91
N VAL A 115 -10.41 -2.79 -17.75
CA VAL A 115 -11.59 -2.02 -17.32
C VAL A 115 -11.62 -0.67 -18.03
N HIS A 116 -12.78 -0.29 -18.56
CA HIS A 116 -12.99 1.04 -19.13
C HIS A 116 -14.20 1.75 -18.52
N ASN A 117 -15.15 1.01 -17.92
CA ASN A 117 -16.34 1.60 -17.35
C ASN A 117 -16.92 0.78 -16.18
N VAL A 118 -17.45 1.48 -15.18
CA VAL A 118 -18.30 0.88 -14.14
C VAL A 118 -19.72 0.74 -14.69
N THR A 119 -20.29 -0.46 -14.64
CA THR A 119 -21.55 -0.79 -15.33
C THR A 119 -22.75 -0.88 -14.41
N GLY A 120 -22.56 -0.68 -13.11
CA GLY A 120 -23.63 -0.71 -12.11
C GLY A 120 -23.11 -0.47 -10.70
N THR A 121 -24.02 -0.53 -9.74
CA THR A 121 -23.69 -0.30 -8.32
C THR A 121 -22.88 -1.45 -7.74
N GLY A 122 -21.83 -1.13 -7.00
CA GLY A 122 -21.04 -2.10 -6.25
C GLY A 122 -21.84 -2.80 -5.15
N ARG A 123 -21.46 -4.05 -4.83
CA ARG A 123 -22.02 -4.77 -3.68
C ARG A 123 -20.96 -5.10 -2.65
N ILE A 124 -21.32 -5.04 -1.39
CA ILE A 124 -20.47 -5.44 -0.27
C ILE A 124 -20.43 -6.96 -0.17
N LEU A 125 -19.25 -7.54 0.03
CA LEU A 125 -19.07 -8.95 0.34
C LEU A 125 -19.19 -9.20 1.85
N ASP A 126 -19.49 -10.45 2.22
CA ASP A 126 -19.59 -10.87 3.62
C ASP A 126 -18.26 -10.68 4.38
N GLY A 127 -18.35 -10.56 5.71
CA GLY A 127 -17.18 -10.32 6.58
C GLY A 127 -16.72 -8.86 6.65
N SER A 128 -17.61 -7.91 6.37
CA SER A 128 -17.31 -6.48 6.35
C SER A 128 -17.35 -5.83 7.74
N THR A 129 -16.28 -5.12 8.09
CA THR A 129 -16.14 -4.37 9.34
C THR A 129 -16.17 -2.86 9.09
N ASP A 130 -16.34 -2.06 10.14
CA ASP A 130 -16.38 -0.61 10.01
C ASP A 130 -15.04 0.04 9.62
N VAL A 131 -13.97 -0.75 9.46
CA VAL A 131 -12.63 -0.26 9.06
C VAL A 131 -11.98 -1.05 7.92
N ALA A 132 -12.57 -2.19 7.52
CA ALA A 132 -12.07 -3.01 6.43
C ALA A 132 -13.20 -3.84 5.79
N LEU A 133 -13.28 -3.84 4.47
CA LEU A 133 -14.30 -4.57 3.70
C LEU A 133 -13.87 -4.81 2.25
N ILE A 134 -14.68 -5.57 1.52
CA ILE A 134 -14.50 -5.79 0.09
C ILE A 134 -15.78 -5.38 -0.65
N VAL A 135 -15.63 -4.55 -1.69
CA VAL A 135 -16.71 -4.21 -2.62
C VAL A 135 -16.46 -4.94 -3.94
N GLN A 136 -17.45 -5.67 -4.44
CA GLN A 136 -17.44 -6.15 -5.81
C GLN A 136 -18.14 -5.13 -6.71
N VAL A 137 -17.37 -4.51 -7.60
CA VAL A 137 -17.81 -3.48 -8.56
C VAL A 137 -18.02 -4.14 -9.93
N PRO A 138 -19.22 -4.07 -10.52
CA PRO A 138 -19.45 -4.54 -11.89
C PRO A 138 -18.79 -3.58 -12.90
N THR A 139 -18.05 -4.13 -13.86
CA THR A 139 -17.40 -3.37 -14.93
C THR A 139 -17.71 -3.96 -16.30
N ASP A 140 -17.29 -3.28 -17.36
CA ASP A 140 -17.36 -3.77 -18.75
C ASP A 140 -16.40 -4.95 -19.03
N ALA A 141 -15.38 -5.15 -18.18
CA ALA A 141 -14.46 -6.29 -18.22
C ALA A 141 -14.80 -7.39 -17.20
N GLY A 142 -16.03 -7.39 -16.68
CA GLY A 142 -16.49 -8.29 -15.62
C GLY A 142 -16.35 -7.69 -14.21
N PRO A 143 -16.77 -8.42 -13.16
CA PRO A 143 -16.72 -7.90 -11.79
C PRO A 143 -15.28 -7.79 -11.27
N TYR A 144 -14.97 -6.68 -10.58
CA TYR A 144 -13.72 -6.45 -9.86
C TYR A 144 -13.97 -6.41 -8.36
N ASN A 145 -13.12 -7.08 -7.58
CA ASN A 145 -13.10 -6.96 -6.13
C ASN A 145 -12.11 -5.86 -5.73
N VAL A 146 -12.60 -4.91 -4.93
CA VAL A 146 -11.81 -3.83 -4.34
C VAL A 146 -11.76 -4.03 -2.83
N SER A 147 -10.57 -4.32 -2.31
CA SER A 147 -10.33 -4.34 -0.86
C SER A 147 -10.07 -2.93 -0.39
N LEU A 148 -10.83 -2.48 0.60
CA LEU A 148 -10.75 -1.13 1.17
C LEU A 148 -10.43 -1.20 2.67
N SER A 149 -9.62 -0.25 3.14
CA SER A 149 -9.39 -0.01 4.56
C SER A 149 -9.42 1.47 4.90
N ARG A 150 -9.67 1.78 6.18
CA ARG A 150 -9.59 3.15 6.73
C ARG A 150 -9.10 3.13 8.17
N ALA A 151 -8.50 4.23 8.62
CA ALA A 151 -7.94 4.33 9.97
C ALA A 151 -8.97 4.35 11.11
N GLY A 152 -10.23 4.65 10.79
CA GLY A 152 -11.34 4.73 11.75
C GLY A 152 -12.59 5.31 11.12
N THR A 153 -13.68 5.38 11.88
CA THR A 153 -14.94 5.96 11.44
C THR A 153 -14.74 7.42 11.01
N GLY A 154 -15.20 7.77 9.80
CA GLY A 154 -15.07 9.13 9.23
C GLY A 154 -13.77 9.39 8.47
N ALA A 155 -12.76 8.52 8.57
CA ALA A 155 -11.59 8.57 7.69
C ALA A 155 -11.97 8.11 6.27
N PRO A 156 -11.29 8.62 5.22
CA PRO A 156 -11.53 8.16 3.86
C PRO A 156 -11.19 6.68 3.70
N TRP A 157 -11.98 5.99 2.88
CA TRP A 157 -11.66 4.64 2.42
C TRP A 157 -10.53 4.71 1.39
N LEU A 158 -9.50 3.89 1.60
CA LEU A 158 -8.37 3.75 0.70
C LEU A 158 -8.32 2.33 0.15
N ALA A 159 -8.03 2.20 -1.14
CA ALA A 159 -7.91 0.90 -1.79
C ALA A 159 -6.56 0.24 -1.49
N ASP A 160 -6.64 -0.97 -0.94
CA ASP A 160 -5.50 -1.84 -0.73
C ASP A 160 -5.20 -2.70 -1.96
N ARG A 161 -6.25 -3.13 -2.66
CA ARG A 161 -6.16 -4.02 -3.84
C ARG A 161 -7.32 -3.80 -4.79
N ILE A 162 -7.03 -3.88 -6.09
CA ILE A 162 -8.00 -3.92 -7.19
C ILE A 162 -7.69 -5.17 -8.02
N ARG A 163 -8.64 -6.12 -8.12
CA ARG A 163 -8.44 -7.40 -8.82
C ARG A 163 -9.70 -7.84 -9.55
N PRO A 164 -9.61 -8.56 -10.69
CA PRO A 164 -10.75 -9.31 -11.21
C PRO A 164 -11.31 -10.26 -10.14
N ALA A 165 -12.63 -10.44 -10.08
CA ALA A 165 -13.24 -11.30 -9.06
C ALA A 165 -13.06 -12.81 -9.35
N GLN A 166 -12.72 -13.18 -10.57
CA GLN A 166 -12.42 -14.55 -11.02
C GLN A 166 -10.94 -14.59 -11.41
N SER A 167 -10.05 -14.82 -10.45
CA SER A 167 -8.60 -14.88 -10.69
C SER A 167 -7.98 -16.08 -10.03
#